data_AF-A0A3Q1ETE4-F1
#
_entry.id   AF-A0A3Q1ETE4-F1
#
_cell.length_a   1.000
_cell.length_b   1.000
_cell.length_c   1.000
_cell.angle_alpha   90.00
_cell.angle_beta   90.00
_cell.angle_gamma   90.00
#
_symmetry.space_group_name_H-M   'P 1'
#
loop_
_entity.id
_entity.type
_entity.pdbx_description
1 polymer ?
#
loop_
_entity_poly.entity_id
_entity_poly.type
_entity_poly.pdbx_seq_one_letter_code
_entity_poly.pdbx_strand_id
1 'polypeptide(L)'
;MREREGQLADVLQTEGWSQQVKHLSRRTEELQQTAKTRLQSLQDAAKDMLRLEAEVKSLHAAVDQIQVTLASPDLNKLSLREQLTQRQRLLVEMEGFKQQVAAVQQCQSALRLPEEVVASLPICRTAQSLQQEASQLQHTTIQQCNILQEAVVQYEQYEQEVKNLQRLIEEAHRIIQDRPVSTSNIQELQAQIHHHEELAQKIRGYQEQIASLHSKCKMLTVKAKHATMLLTVSEVEGLSDGMEELSDEELPSALPAHPSVVMLRLQD
;
A
#
# COMPACT_ATOMS: atom_id res chain seq x y z
N MET A 1 92.56 41.84 17.72
CA MET A 1 91.30 42.23 18.40
C MET A 1 90.17 42.39 17.40
N ARG A 2 90.25 43.34 16.46
CA ARG A 2 89.19 43.65 15.49
C ARG A 2 88.74 42.48 14.58
N GLU A 3 89.66 41.63 14.11
CA GLU A 3 89.30 40.43 13.31
C GLU A 3 88.59 39.34 14.13
N ARG A 4 88.93 39.19 15.42
CA ARG A 4 88.24 38.25 16.32
C ARG A 4 86.85 38.73 16.72
N GLU A 5 86.66 40.04 16.85
CA GLU A 5 85.34 40.65 17.05
C GLU A 5 84.44 40.50 15.82
N GLY A 6 84.99 40.65 14.60
CA GLY A 6 84.27 40.37 13.36
C GLY A 6 83.85 38.90 13.23
N GLN A 7 84.76 37.97 13.54
CA GLN A 7 84.47 36.53 13.54
C GLN A 7 83.41 36.15 14.60
N LEU A 8 83.43 36.78 15.77
CA LEU A 8 82.40 36.58 16.81
C LEU A 8 81.03 37.14 16.38
N ALA A 9 80.99 38.28 15.66
CA ALA A 9 79.76 38.83 15.12
C ALA A 9 79.14 37.92 14.05
N ASP A 10 79.96 37.31 13.19
CA ASP A 10 79.51 36.34 12.17
C ASP A 10 79.01 35.02 12.80
N VAL A 11 79.66 34.55 13.87
CA VAL A 11 79.22 33.37 14.64
C VAL A 11 77.88 33.63 15.36
N LEU A 12 77.72 34.80 15.98
CA LEU A 12 76.46 35.20 16.61
C LEU A 12 75.32 35.34 15.59
N GLN A 13 75.61 35.86 14.38
CA GLN A 13 74.62 35.89 13.29
C GLN A 13 74.24 34.49 12.83
N THR A 14 75.21 33.58 12.65
CA THR A 14 74.92 32.19 12.24
C THR A 14 74.14 31.40 13.30
N GLU A 15 74.35 31.67 14.60
CA GLU A 15 73.49 31.11 15.65
C GLU A 15 72.04 31.62 15.57
N GLY A 16 71.84 32.92 15.32
CA GLY A 16 70.52 33.51 15.11
C GLY A 16 69.78 32.90 13.90
N TRP A 17 70.47 32.77 12.76
CA TRP A 17 69.95 32.10 11.57
C TRP A 17 69.63 30.62 11.84
N SER A 18 70.47 29.90 12.59
CA SER A 18 70.25 28.50 12.98
C SER A 18 68.98 28.33 13.83
N GLN A 19 68.74 29.22 14.79
CA GLN A 19 67.51 29.22 15.59
C GLN A 19 66.27 29.48 14.73
N GLN A 20 66.36 30.41 13.78
CA GLN A 20 65.27 30.75 12.87
C GLN A 20 64.93 29.59 11.92
N VAL A 21 65.94 28.90 11.38
CA VAL A 21 65.77 27.69 10.57
C VAL A 21 65.12 26.57 11.39
N LYS A 22 65.59 26.32 12.63
CA LYS A 22 64.97 25.32 13.52
C LYS A 22 63.50 25.63 13.81
N HIS A 23 63.19 26.91 14.06
CA HIS A 23 61.81 27.35 14.29
C HIS A 23 60.93 27.14 13.04
N LEU A 24 61.43 27.49 11.86
CA LEU A 24 60.73 27.29 10.60
C LEU A 24 60.53 25.80 10.27
N SER A 25 61.54 24.95 10.50
CA SER A 25 61.42 23.49 10.34
C SER A 25 60.33 22.93 11.25
N ARG A 26 60.35 23.25 12.55
CA ARG A 26 59.30 22.82 13.49
C ARG A 26 57.91 23.26 13.04
N ARG A 27 57.76 24.54 12.65
CA ARG A 27 56.46 25.06 12.20
C ARG A 27 55.98 24.39 10.91
N THR A 28 56.90 24.03 10.03
CA THR A 28 56.59 23.29 8.79
C THR A 28 56.13 21.86 9.11
N GLU A 29 56.80 21.17 10.03
CA GLU A 29 56.41 19.84 10.50
C GLU A 29 55.04 19.85 11.19
N GLU A 30 54.77 20.84 12.05
CA GLU A 30 53.46 21.03 12.70
C GLU A 30 52.35 21.28 11.67
N LEU A 31 52.60 22.13 10.67
CA LEU A 31 51.66 22.38 9.57
C LEU A 31 51.42 21.12 8.74
N GLN A 32 52.47 20.37 8.41
CA GLN A 32 52.38 19.12 7.68
C GLN A 32 51.54 18.09 8.44
N GLN A 33 51.77 17.95 9.75
CA GLN A 33 51.00 17.03 10.60
C GLN A 33 49.54 17.46 10.71
N THR A 34 49.27 18.76 10.86
CA THR A 34 47.91 19.32 10.88
C THR A 34 47.18 19.13 9.55
N ALA A 35 47.88 19.32 8.43
CA ALA A 35 47.32 19.05 7.10
C ALA A 35 46.97 17.57 6.92
N LYS A 36 47.85 16.67 7.39
CA LYS A 36 47.63 15.22 7.34
C LYS A 36 46.42 14.78 8.16
N THR A 37 46.25 15.28 9.39
CA THR A 37 45.10 14.95 10.24
C THR A 37 43.79 15.51 9.67
N ARG A 38 43.81 16.75 9.14
CA ARG A 38 42.64 17.32 8.46
C ARG A 38 42.26 16.52 7.22
N LEU A 39 43.23 16.11 6.40
CA LEU A 39 42.95 15.30 5.23
C LEU A 39 42.28 13.97 5.61
N GLN A 40 42.79 13.29 6.64
CA GLN A 40 42.20 12.04 7.13
C GLN A 40 40.76 12.26 7.62
N SER A 41 40.51 13.32 8.41
CA SER A 41 39.17 13.67 8.87
C SER A 41 38.20 13.97 7.72
N LEU A 42 38.66 14.65 6.67
CA LEU A 42 37.84 14.94 5.49
C LEU A 42 37.53 13.67 4.69
N GLN A 43 38.50 12.75 4.55
CA GLN A 43 38.28 11.46 3.90
C GLN A 43 37.25 10.60 4.64
N ASP A 44 37.30 10.58 5.97
CA ASP A 44 36.35 9.81 6.76
C ASP A 44 34.95 10.45 6.72
N ALA A 45 34.85 11.78 6.78
CA ALA A 45 33.58 12.49 6.58
C ALA A 45 32.97 12.24 5.19
N ALA A 46 33.80 12.20 4.13
CA ALA A 46 33.33 11.88 2.79
C ALA A 46 32.79 10.44 2.68
N LYS A 47 33.42 9.47 3.35
CA LYS A 47 32.91 8.08 3.42
C LYS A 47 31.57 8.00 4.12
N ASP A 48 31.41 8.71 5.24
CA ASP A 48 30.16 8.72 5.99
C ASP A 48 29.02 9.35 5.18
N MET A 49 29.31 10.44 4.45
CA MET A 49 28.36 11.04 3.51
C MET A 49 27.96 10.09 2.38
N LEU A 50 28.92 9.38 1.77
CA LEU A 50 28.62 8.39 0.72
C LEU A 50 27.75 7.24 1.25
N ARG A 51 27.97 6.81 2.49
CA ARG A 51 27.14 5.81 3.14
C ARG A 51 25.72 6.31 3.35
N LEU A 52 25.55 7.52 3.86
CA LEU A 52 24.23 8.14 4.00
C LEU A 52 23.52 8.24 2.64
N GLU A 53 24.23 8.64 1.59
CA GLU A 53 23.69 8.67 0.22
C GLU A 53 23.18 7.32 -0.26
N ALA A 54 23.92 6.24 0.01
CA ALA A 54 23.51 4.90 -0.37
C ALA A 54 22.23 4.47 0.36
N GLU A 55 22.14 4.69 1.67
CA GLU A 55 20.96 4.33 2.46
C GLU A 55 19.73 5.16 2.06
N VAL A 56 19.89 6.46 1.81
CA VAL A 56 18.79 7.34 1.35
C VAL A 56 18.29 6.93 -0.04
N LYS A 57 19.20 6.57 -0.96
CA LYS A 57 18.83 6.02 -2.28
C LYS A 57 18.10 4.70 -2.16
N SER A 58 18.53 3.82 -1.26
CA SER A 58 17.88 2.53 -0.99
C SER A 58 16.45 2.72 -0.48
N LEU A 59 16.25 3.59 0.52
CA LEU A 59 14.92 3.94 1.03
C LEU A 59 14.03 4.56 -0.05
N HIS A 60 14.57 5.50 -0.84
CA HIS A 60 13.83 6.13 -1.94
C HIS A 60 13.36 5.09 -2.96
N ALA A 61 14.23 4.19 -3.39
CA ALA A 61 13.87 3.13 -4.35
C ALA A 61 12.79 2.19 -3.82
N ALA A 62 12.85 1.85 -2.52
CA ALA A 62 11.84 1.01 -1.89
C ALA A 62 10.47 1.72 -1.79
N VAL A 63 10.46 3.01 -1.43
CA VAL A 63 9.23 3.82 -1.40
C VAL A 63 8.62 3.94 -2.79
N ASP A 64 9.43 4.30 -3.78
CA ASP A 64 9.01 4.47 -5.18
C ASP A 64 8.43 3.17 -5.76
N GLN A 65 9.11 2.03 -5.54
CA GLN A 65 8.63 0.72 -5.99
C GLN A 65 7.22 0.41 -5.47
N ILE A 66 6.96 0.67 -4.19
CA ILE A 66 5.65 0.38 -3.61
C ILE A 66 4.61 1.40 -4.07
N GLN A 67 4.97 2.68 -4.20
CA GLN A 67 4.07 3.71 -4.76
C GLN A 67 3.64 3.36 -6.19
N VAL A 68 4.58 2.98 -7.06
CA VAL A 68 4.28 2.54 -8.44
C VAL A 68 3.35 1.33 -8.45
N THR A 69 3.59 0.36 -7.56
CA THR A 69 2.74 -0.83 -7.47
C THR A 69 1.32 -0.48 -7.01
N LEU A 70 1.17 0.44 -6.05
CA LEU A 70 -0.13 0.89 -5.55
C LEU A 70 -0.88 1.78 -6.55
N ALA A 71 -0.17 2.55 -7.36
CA ALA A 71 -0.73 3.41 -8.41
C ALA A 71 -1.10 2.64 -9.70
N SER A 72 -0.74 1.35 -9.80
CA SER A 72 -1.01 0.58 -11.01
C SER A 72 -2.52 0.43 -11.25
N PRO A 73 -3.01 0.80 -12.45
CA PRO A 73 -4.44 0.66 -12.80
C PRO A 73 -4.87 -0.80 -12.86
N ASP A 74 -3.94 -1.74 -13.02
CA ASP A 74 -4.24 -3.17 -13.04
C ASP A 74 -4.77 -3.66 -11.69
N LEU A 75 -4.44 -3.00 -10.57
CA LEU A 75 -5.07 -3.30 -9.28
C LEU A 75 -6.59 -3.10 -9.34
N ASN A 76 -7.09 -2.13 -10.10
CA ASN A 76 -8.52 -1.81 -10.15
C ASN A 76 -9.35 -2.87 -10.89
N LYS A 77 -8.70 -3.66 -11.76
CA LYS A 77 -9.32 -4.75 -12.52
C LYS A 77 -9.55 -6.01 -11.67
N LEU A 78 -8.79 -6.18 -10.59
CA LEU A 78 -8.90 -7.32 -9.69
C LEU A 78 -10.21 -7.32 -8.87
N SER A 79 -10.56 -8.50 -8.35
CA SER A 79 -11.63 -8.66 -7.36
C SER A 79 -11.26 -8.03 -6.01
N LEU A 80 -12.25 -7.74 -5.15
CA LEU A 80 -12.01 -7.14 -3.84
C LEU A 80 -11.08 -8.00 -2.96
N ARG A 81 -11.20 -9.33 -3.04
CA ARG A 81 -10.34 -10.27 -2.30
C ARG A 81 -8.91 -10.22 -2.79
N GLU A 82 -8.69 -10.24 -4.11
CA GLU A 82 -7.35 -10.17 -4.69
C GLU A 82 -6.68 -8.82 -4.40
N GLN A 83 -7.43 -7.71 -4.50
CA GLN A 83 -6.97 -6.38 -4.13
C GLN A 83 -6.51 -6.33 -2.66
N LEU A 84 -7.27 -6.95 -1.76
CA LEU A 84 -6.93 -7.02 -0.34
C LEU A 84 -5.65 -7.83 -0.13
N THR A 85 -5.55 -9.03 -0.73
CA THR A 85 -4.37 -9.89 -0.60
C THR A 85 -3.11 -9.20 -1.14
N GLN A 86 -3.21 -8.52 -2.29
CA GLN A 86 -2.08 -7.79 -2.86
C GLN A 86 -1.61 -6.65 -1.95
N ARG A 87 -2.53 -5.86 -1.38
CA ARG A 87 -2.18 -4.77 -0.46
C ARG A 87 -1.64 -5.29 0.88
N GLN A 88 -2.15 -6.41 1.38
CA GLN A 88 -1.59 -7.07 2.57
C GLN A 88 -0.14 -7.54 2.33
N ARG A 89 0.17 -8.08 1.14
CA ARG A 89 1.56 -8.41 0.77
C ARG A 89 2.45 -7.16 0.76
N LEU A 90 1.98 -6.06 0.17
CA LEU A 90 2.72 -4.80 0.18
C LEU A 90 2.94 -4.28 1.62
N LEU A 91 1.97 -4.44 2.52
CA LEU A 91 2.18 -4.08 3.93
C LEU A 91 3.31 -4.86 4.59
N VAL A 92 3.46 -6.16 4.26
CA VAL A 92 4.60 -6.96 4.74
C VAL A 92 5.91 -6.43 4.17
N GLU A 93 5.96 -6.06 2.89
CA GLU A 93 7.15 -5.43 2.28
C GLU A 93 7.50 -4.09 2.96
N MET A 94 6.48 -3.29 3.30
CA MET A 94 6.65 -2.01 4.03
C MET A 94 7.18 -2.16 5.45
N GLU A 95 7.09 -3.34 6.08
CA GLU A 95 7.71 -3.55 7.40
C GLU A 95 9.24 -3.32 7.36
N GLY A 96 9.85 -3.53 6.18
CA GLY A 96 11.26 -3.24 5.91
C GLY A 96 11.63 -1.76 6.03
N PHE A 97 10.67 -0.83 5.88
CA PHE A 97 10.92 0.60 6.02
C PHE A 97 11.47 0.95 7.40
N LYS A 98 11.01 0.30 8.47
CA LYS A 98 11.52 0.57 9.83
C LYS A 98 13.02 0.33 9.93
N GLN A 99 13.52 -0.72 9.28
CA GLN A 99 14.94 -1.06 9.27
C GLN A 99 15.74 -0.07 8.40
N GLN A 100 15.24 0.29 7.23
CA GLN A 100 15.88 1.26 6.34
C GLN A 100 15.94 2.66 6.98
N VAL A 101 14.86 3.10 7.61
CA VAL A 101 14.81 4.37 8.34
C VAL A 101 15.82 4.37 9.50
N ALA A 102 15.92 3.28 10.25
CA ALA A 102 16.92 3.16 11.31
C ALA A 102 18.35 3.22 10.77
N ALA A 103 18.63 2.60 9.62
CA ALA A 103 19.95 2.65 8.98
C ALA A 103 20.32 4.08 8.52
N VAL A 104 19.34 4.81 7.97
CA VAL A 104 19.51 6.23 7.59
C VAL A 104 19.77 7.10 8.82
N GLN A 105 19.01 6.92 9.91
CA GLN A 105 19.22 7.64 11.17
C GLN A 105 20.59 7.34 11.81
N GLN A 106 21.05 6.09 11.71
CA GLN A 106 22.37 5.71 12.17
C GLN A 106 23.47 6.40 11.35
N CYS A 107 23.31 6.51 10.03
CA CYS A 107 24.25 7.24 9.17
C CYS A 107 24.25 8.74 9.48
N GLN A 108 23.08 9.34 9.77
CA GLN A 108 22.99 10.75 10.14
C GLN A 108 23.68 11.04 11.48
N SER A 109 23.49 10.20 12.50
CA SER A 109 24.15 10.38 13.80
C SER A 109 25.66 10.11 13.77
N ALA A 110 26.15 9.34 12.81
CA ALA A 110 27.58 9.12 12.58
C ALA A 110 28.28 10.31 11.90
N LEU A 111 27.53 11.26 11.33
CA LEU A 111 28.11 12.46 10.74
C LEU A 111 28.82 13.28 11.81
N ARG A 112 30.12 13.51 11.61
CA ARG A 112 30.96 14.35 12.50
C ARG A 112 30.73 15.85 12.24
N LEU A 113 29.48 16.25 12.09
CA LEU A 113 29.06 17.63 11.81
C LEU A 113 28.18 18.14 12.96
N PRO A 114 28.21 19.45 13.26
CA PRO A 114 27.25 20.05 14.18
C PRO A 114 25.81 19.80 13.72
N GLU A 115 24.90 19.62 14.66
CA GLU A 115 23.53 19.21 14.41
C GLU A 115 22.78 20.24 13.54
N GLU A 116 23.07 21.53 13.70
CA GLU A 116 22.52 22.61 12.87
C GLU A 116 22.94 22.49 11.41
N VAL A 117 24.18 22.05 11.16
CA VAL A 117 24.70 21.85 9.80
C VAL A 117 24.05 20.61 9.19
N VAL A 118 23.93 19.52 9.95
CA VAL A 118 23.29 18.27 9.50
C VAL A 118 21.85 18.52 9.07
N ALA A 119 21.06 19.26 9.86
CA ALA A 119 19.67 19.59 9.53
C ALA A 119 19.55 20.50 8.28
N SER A 120 20.60 21.25 7.96
CA SER A 120 20.64 22.11 6.76
C SER A 120 20.99 21.36 5.48
N LEU A 121 21.56 20.15 5.58
CA LEU A 121 21.98 19.37 4.41
C LEU A 121 20.76 18.92 3.58
N PRO A 122 20.77 19.14 2.24
CA PRO A 122 19.68 18.71 1.37
C PRO A 122 19.35 17.23 1.52
N ILE A 123 20.37 16.39 1.65
CA ILE A 123 20.19 14.94 1.77
C ILE A 123 19.48 14.53 3.07
N CYS A 124 19.74 15.24 4.17
CA CYS A 124 19.06 14.99 5.44
C CYS A 124 17.59 15.42 5.37
N ARG A 125 17.29 16.52 4.67
CA ARG A 125 15.91 16.93 4.39
C ARG A 125 15.18 15.93 3.51
N THR A 126 15.81 15.44 2.45
CA THR A 126 15.25 14.39 1.59
C THR A 126 15.01 13.11 2.37
N ALA A 127 15.97 12.69 3.19
CA ALA A 127 15.82 11.54 4.08
C ALA A 127 14.62 11.70 5.04
N GLN A 128 14.44 12.89 5.61
CA GLN A 128 13.31 13.18 6.50
C GLN A 128 11.97 13.18 5.75
N SER A 129 11.90 13.75 4.55
CA SER A 129 10.72 13.67 3.67
C SER A 129 10.37 12.22 3.36
N LEU A 130 11.36 11.41 2.96
CA LEU A 130 11.18 9.99 2.67
C LEU A 130 10.70 9.18 3.87
N GLN A 131 11.19 9.49 5.07
CA GLN A 131 10.70 8.86 6.30
C GLN A 131 9.21 9.16 6.55
N GLN A 132 8.79 10.40 6.29
CA GLN A 132 7.40 10.83 6.40
C GLN A 132 6.54 10.17 5.32
N GLU A 133 6.98 10.18 4.07
CA GLU A 133 6.32 9.54 2.94
C GLU A 133 6.17 8.03 3.16
N ALA A 134 7.21 7.33 3.60
CA ALA A 134 7.15 5.90 3.93
C ALA A 134 6.11 5.61 5.03
N SER A 135 6.05 6.46 6.06
CA SER A 135 5.09 6.33 7.16
C SER A 135 3.66 6.61 6.70
N GLN A 136 3.47 7.65 5.90
CA GLN A 136 2.17 8.01 5.30
C GLN A 136 1.69 6.91 4.35
N LEU A 137 2.59 6.37 3.53
CA LEU A 137 2.31 5.28 2.60
C LEU A 137 1.85 4.02 3.34
N GLN A 138 2.52 3.67 4.44
CA GLN A 138 2.11 2.57 5.30
C GLN A 138 0.73 2.82 5.92
N HIS A 139 0.50 4.00 6.51
CA HIS A 139 -0.79 4.35 7.09
C HIS A 139 -1.93 4.28 6.07
N THR A 140 -1.71 4.84 4.89
CA THR A 140 -2.69 4.87 3.81
C THR A 140 -3.00 3.47 3.31
N THR A 141 -1.98 2.61 3.18
CA THR A 141 -2.17 1.21 2.76
C THR A 141 -2.92 0.40 3.82
N ILE A 142 -2.67 0.65 5.10
CA ILE A 142 -3.46 0.05 6.20
C ILE A 142 -4.93 0.46 6.08
N GLN A 143 -5.21 1.75 5.86
CA GLN A 143 -6.58 2.23 5.67
C GLN A 143 -7.27 1.57 4.47
N GLN A 144 -6.56 1.45 3.34
CA GLN A 144 -7.08 0.75 2.16
C GLN A 144 -7.40 -0.72 2.46
N CYS A 145 -6.52 -1.43 3.18
CA CYS A 145 -6.76 -2.80 3.62
C CYS A 145 -8.01 -2.91 4.51
N ASN A 146 -8.21 -1.97 5.43
CA ASN A 146 -9.38 -1.98 6.31
C ASN A 146 -10.69 -1.80 5.53
N ILE A 147 -10.72 -0.85 4.59
CA ILE A 147 -11.89 -0.61 3.71
C ILE A 147 -12.20 -1.87 2.89
N LEU A 148 -11.17 -2.49 2.30
CA LEU A 148 -11.33 -3.70 1.51
C LEU A 148 -11.76 -4.89 2.36
N GLN A 149 -11.19 -5.04 3.56
CA GLN A 149 -11.54 -6.12 4.47
C GLN A 149 -13.00 -6.03 4.90
N GLU A 150 -13.49 -4.83 5.24
CA GLU A 150 -14.91 -4.60 5.53
C GLU A 150 -15.78 -4.95 4.32
N ALA A 151 -15.40 -4.51 3.12
CA ALA A 151 -16.13 -4.79 1.90
C ALA A 151 -16.19 -6.31 1.59
N VAL A 152 -15.08 -7.03 1.79
CA VAL A 152 -15.02 -8.49 1.60
C VAL A 152 -15.91 -9.22 2.60
N VAL A 153 -15.91 -8.82 3.87
CA VAL A 153 -16.78 -9.43 4.90
C VAL A 153 -18.26 -9.19 4.56
N GLN A 154 -18.61 -7.99 4.10
CA GLN A 154 -19.98 -7.69 3.65
C GLN A 154 -20.37 -8.49 2.40
N TYR A 155 -19.43 -8.70 1.47
CA TYR A 155 -19.64 -9.56 0.30
C TYR A 155 -19.90 -11.01 0.70
N GLU A 156 -19.15 -11.54 1.67
CA GLU A 156 -19.34 -12.90 2.21
C GLU A 156 -20.70 -13.07 2.89
N GLN A 157 -21.14 -12.06 3.64
CA GLN A 157 -22.47 -12.05 4.24
C GLN A 157 -23.57 -12.07 3.17
N TYR A 158 -23.42 -11.24 2.13
CA TYR A 158 -24.29 -11.25 0.96
C TYR A 158 -24.37 -12.64 0.31
N GLU A 159 -23.23 -13.29 0.05
CA GLU A 159 -23.21 -14.63 -0.55
C GLU A 159 -23.96 -15.65 0.32
N GLN A 160 -23.81 -15.57 1.65
CA GLN A 160 -24.49 -16.48 2.57
C GLN A 160 -26.01 -16.22 2.62
N GLU A 161 -26.44 -14.96 2.59
CA GLU A 161 -27.86 -14.59 2.55
C GLU A 161 -28.52 -15.05 1.25
N VAL A 162 -27.87 -14.85 0.10
CA VAL A 162 -28.37 -15.34 -1.19
C VAL A 162 -28.50 -16.86 -1.19
N LYS A 163 -27.48 -17.60 -0.71
CA LYS A 163 -27.55 -19.07 -0.57
C LYS A 163 -28.70 -19.51 0.34
N ASN A 164 -28.95 -18.79 1.43
CA ASN A 164 -30.06 -19.08 2.33
C ASN A 164 -31.42 -18.86 1.66
N LEU A 165 -31.60 -17.75 0.94
CA LEU A 165 -32.82 -17.46 0.21
C LEU A 165 -33.05 -18.44 -0.94
N GLN A 166 -32.01 -18.83 -1.67
CA GLN A 166 -32.06 -19.86 -2.70
C GLN A 166 -32.54 -21.21 -2.14
N ARG A 167 -31.98 -21.64 -1.00
CA ARG A 167 -32.45 -22.86 -0.30
C ARG A 167 -33.92 -22.78 0.11
N LEU A 168 -34.39 -21.62 0.59
CA LEU A 168 -35.80 -21.42 0.93
C LEU A 168 -36.72 -21.48 -0.30
N ILE A 169 -36.26 -20.95 -1.43
CA ILE A 169 -36.96 -21.04 -2.72
C ILE A 169 -37.03 -22.51 -3.18
N GLU A 170 -35.91 -23.24 -3.13
CA GLU A 170 -35.85 -24.66 -3.49
C GLU A 170 -36.78 -25.52 -2.63
N GLU A 171 -36.79 -25.31 -1.31
CA GLU A 171 -37.70 -26.02 -0.40
C GLU A 171 -39.17 -25.71 -0.73
N ALA A 172 -39.50 -24.45 -0.99
CA ALA A 172 -40.86 -24.07 -1.39
C ALA A 172 -41.27 -24.72 -2.72
N HIS A 173 -40.37 -24.77 -3.71
CA HIS A 173 -40.61 -25.49 -4.97
C HIS A 173 -40.79 -27.00 -4.74
N ARG A 174 -39.99 -27.61 -3.86
CA ARG A 174 -40.12 -29.03 -3.51
C ARG A 174 -41.49 -29.33 -2.90
N ILE A 175 -41.97 -28.51 -1.96
CA ILE A 175 -43.31 -28.66 -1.37
C ILE A 175 -44.40 -28.56 -2.44
N ILE A 176 -44.22 -27.69 -3.43
CA ILE A 176 -45.16 -27.57 -4.54
C ILE A 176 -45.17 -28.83 -5.42
N GLN A 177 -44.00 -29.44 -5.67
CA GLN A 177 -43.84 -30.61 -6.54
C GLN A 177 -44.21 -31.95 -5.87
N ASP A 178 -43.87 -32.14 -4.59
CA ASP A 178 -44.02 -33.42 -3.87
C ASP A 178 -45.46 -33.73 -3.44
N ARG A 179 -46.40 -32.80 -3.64
CA ARG A 179 -47.82 -32.97 -3.28
C ARG A 179 -48.73 -33.03 -4.52
N PRO A 180 -48.64 -34.07 -5.36
CA PRO A 180 -49.49 -34.19 -6.54
C PRO A 180 -50.96 -34.33 -6.13
N VAL A 181 -51.82 -33.56 -6.80
CA VAL A 181 -53.25 -33.43 -6.52
C VAL A 181 -53.96 -34.77 -6.75
N SER A 182 -54.17 -35.52 -5.66
CA SER A 182 -54.85 -36.82 -5.66
C SER A 182 -55.99 -36.79 -4.65
N THR A 183 -56.92 -35.85 -4.80
CA THR A 183 -58.06 -35.72 -3.88
C THR A 183 -59.38 -35.77 -4.65
N SER A 184 -60.36 -36.50 -4.11
CA SER A 184 -61.75 -36.55 -4.60
C SER A 184 -62.65 -35.53 -3.89
N ASN A 185 -62.08 -34.69 -3.02
CA ASN A 185 -62.77 -33.72 -2.17
C ASN A 185 -62.42 -32.27 -2.57
N ILE A 186 -63.44 -31.50 -2.98
CA ILE A 186 -63.30 -30.12 -3.46
C ILE A 186 -62.72 -29.19 -2.38
N GLN A 187 -63.06 -29.42 -1.10
CA GLN A 187 -62.57 -28.58 -0.01
C GLN A 187 -61.06 -28.73 0.21
N GLU A 188 -60.54 -29.96 0.09
CA GLU A 188 -59.11 -30.25 0.19
C GLU A 188 -58.34 -29.66 -1.00
N LEU A 189 -58.92 -29.71 -2.20
CA LEU A 189 -58.36 -29.09 -3.39
C LEU A 189 -58.23 -27.56 -3.23
N GLN A 190 -59.27 -26.89 -2.72
CA GLN A 190 -59.26 -25.45 -2.48
C GLN A 190 -58.22 -25.03 -1.45
N ALA A 191 -58.12 -25.77 -0.33
CA ALA A 191 -57.08 -25.54 0.68
C ALA A 191 -55.67 -25.73 0.11
N GLN A 192 -55.50 -26.72 -0.78
CA GLN A 192 -54.23 -26.98 -1.45
C GLN A 192 -53.85 -25.87 -2.44
N ILE A 193 -54.78 -25.40 -3.27
CA ILE A 193 -54.55 -24.27 -4.19
C ILE A 193 -54.10 -23.04 -3.41
N HIS A 194 -54.82 -22.70 -2.33
CA HIS A 194 -54.48 -21.55 -1.49
C HIS A 194 -53.07 -21.66 -0.91
N HIS A 195 -52.69 -22.85 -0.41
CA HIS A 195 -51.36 -23.09 0.11
C HIS A 195 -50.25 -22.95 -0.96
N HIS A 196 -50.48 -23.45 -2.18
CA HIS A 196 -49.53 -23.27 -3.28
C HIS A 196 -49.42 -21.80 -3.72
N GLU A 197 -50.53 -21.04 -3.71
CA GLU A 197 -50.52 -19.59 -3.98
C GLU A 197 -49.70 -18.83 -2.94
N GLU A 198 -49.84 -19.15 -1.66
CA GLU A 198 -49.03 -18.56 -0.57
C GLU A 198 -47.53 -18.86 -0.76
N LEU A 199 -47.18 -20.10 -1.13
CA LEU A 199 -45.79 -20.47 -1.40
C LEU A 199 -45.24 -19.74 -2.63
N ALA A 200 -46.02 -19.62 -3.69
CA ALA A 200 -45.64 -18.85 -4.88
C ALA A 200 -45.40 -17.37 -4.54
N GLN A 201 -46.21 -16.79 -3.65
CA GLN A 201 -46.00 -15.42 -3.18
C GLN A 201 -44.73 -15.28 -2.33
N LYS A 202 -44.44 -16.25 -1.45
CA LYS A 202 -43.18 -16.28 -0.68
C LYS A 202 -41.95 -16.40 -1.59
N ILE A 203 -42.00 -17.25 -2.61
CA ILE A 203 -40.92 -17.40 -3.61
C ILE A 203 -40.65 -16.07 -4.30
N ARG A 204 -41.69 -15.37 -4.77
CA ARG A 204 -41.55 -14.02 -5.36
C ARG A 204 -40.88 -13.04 -4.40
N GLY A 205 -41.31 -13.02 -3.13
CA GLY A 205 -40.70 -12.17 -2.11
C GLY A 205 -39.22 -12.47 -1.83
N TYR A 206 -38.81 -13.74 -1.87
CA TYR A 206 -37.39 -14.11 -1.75
C TYR A 206 -36.58 -13.71 -2.97
N GLN A 207 -37.14 -13.83 -4.19
CA GLN A 207 -36.48 -13.37 -5.42
C GLN A 207 -36.26 -11.85 -5.43
N GLU A 208 -37.25 -11.08 -4.96
CA GLU A 208 -37.13 -9.63 -4.78
C GLU A 208 -36.03 -9.26 -3.76
N GLN A 209 -35.94 -10.00 -2.65
CA GLN A 209 -34.86 -9.81 -1.67
C GLN A 209 -33.48 -10.08 -2.28
N ILE A 210 -33.31 -11.15 -3.06
CA ILE A 210 -32.06 -11.44 -3.78
C ILE A 210 -31.70 -10.28 -4.73
N ALA A 211 -32.67 -9.76 -5.48
CA ALA A 211 -32.43 -8.63 -6.40
C ALA A 211 -32.00 -7.35 -5.65
N SER A 212 -32.65 -7.05 -4.52
CA SER A 212 -32.29 -5.91 -3.65
C SER A 212 -30.87 -6.06 -3.07
N LEU A 213 -30.54 -7.26 -2.58
CA LEU A 213 -29.22 -7.60 -2.07
C LEU A 213 -28.12 -7.46 -3.14
N HIS A 214 -28.39 -7.92 -4.36
CA HIS A 214 -27.47 -7.79 -5.48
C HIS A 214 -27.16 -6.32 -5.80
N SER A 215 -28.19 -5.47 -5.86
CA SER A 215 -28.02 -4.02 -6.07
C SER A 215 -27.17 -3.38 -4.96
N LYS A 216 -27.42 -3.75 -3.70
CA LYS A 216 -26.63 -3.26 -2.55
C LYS A 216 -25.16 -3.69 -2.65
N CYS A 217 -24.91 -4.94 -3.02
CA CYS A 217 -23.57 -5.51 -3.17
C CYS A 217 -22.77 -4.83 -4.29
N LYS A 218 -23.39 -4.57 -5.45
CA LYS A 218 -22.79 -3.82 -6.55
C LYS A 218 -22.34 -2.43 -6.11
N MET A 219 -23.21 -1.70 -5.39
CA MET A 219 -22.88 -0.39 -4.85
C MET A 219 -21.72 -0.43 -3.85
N LEU A 220 -21.72 -1.41 -2.95
CA LEU A 220 -20.65 -1.59 -1.97
C LEU A 220 -19.29 -1.81 -2.64
N THR A 221 -19.25 -2.62 -3.70
CA THR A 221 -18.03 -2.87 -4.49
C THR A 221 -17.49 -1.59 -5.12
N VAL A 222 -18.36 -0.80 -5.76
CA VAL A 222 -17.97 0.48 -6.37
C VAL A 222 -17.46 1.46 -5.30
N LYS A 223 -18.14 1.56 -4.16
CA LYS A 223 -17.73 2.44 -3.05
C LYS A 223 -16.36 2.05 -2.48
N ALA A 224 -16.11 0.77 -2.28
CA ALA A 224 -14.83 0.28 -1.76
C ALA A 224 -13.68 0.55 -2.74
N LYS A 225 -13.88 0.26 -4.04
CA LYS A 225 -12.89 0.55 -5.08
C LYS A 225 -12.61 2.05 -5.19
N HIS A 226 -13.65 2.89 -5.18
CA HIS A 226 -13.48 4.34 -5.23
C HIS A 226 -12.76 4.91 -3.99
N ALA A 227 -13.14 4.47 -2.79
CA ALA A 227 -12.51 4.92 -1.55
C ALA A 227 -11.02 4.56 -1.49
N THR A 228 -10.66 3.35 -1.96
CA THR A 228 -9.24 2.96 -2.05
C THR A 228 -8.48 3.75 -3.12
N MET A 229 -9.12 4.06 -4.25
CA MET A 229 -8.53 4.90 -5.29
C MET A 229 -8.22 6.33 -4.81
N LEU A 230 -9.15 6.96 -4.09
CA LEU A 230 -8.93 8.30 -3.50
C LEU A 230 -7.73 8.32 -2.55
N LEU A 231 -7.49 7.21 -1.86
CA LEU A 231 -6.33 7.07 -0.98
C LEU A 231 -5.04 6.78 -1.75
N THR A 232 -5.09 6.30 -3.00
CA THR A 232 -3.88 6.07 -3.82
C THR A 232 -3.43 7.29 -4.62
N VAL A 233 -4.34 8.23 -4.94
CA VAL A 233 -3.98 9.47 -5.62
C VAL A 233 -3.43 10.43 -4.57
N SER A 234 -2.10 10.49 -4.45
CA SER A 234 -1.45 11.63 -3.79
C SER A 234 -1.87 12.89 -4.55
N GLU A 235 -2.31 13.94 -3.84
CA GLU A 235 -2.79 15.22 -4.39
C GLU A 235 -1.72 15.95 -5.20
N VAL A 236 -1.39 15.44 -6.39
CA VAL A 236 -0.69 16.16 -7.44
C VAL A 236 -1.74 16.46 -8.50
N GLU A 237 -2.06 17.75 -8.61
CA GLU A 237 -3.04 18.34 -9.52
C GLU A 237 -3.04 17.69 -10.91
N GLY A 238 -4.18 17.15 -11.33
CA GLY A 238 -4.33 16.59 -12.66
C GLY A 238 -5.62 15.81 -12.82
N LEU A 239 -6.73 16.53 -12.93
CA LEU A 239 -8.03 15.99 -13.37
C LEU A 239 -7.85 15.17 -14.66
N SER A 240 -8.26 13.90 -14.64
CA SER A 240 -8.85 13.30 -15.84
C SER A 240 -9.95 12.34 -15.44
N ASP A 241 -11.16 12.85 -15.68
CA ASP A 241 -12.36 12.12 -15.99
C ASP A 241 -12.07 10.89 -16.88
N GLY A 242 -12.65 9.76 -16.50
CA GLY A 242 -12.34 8.45 -17.05
C GLY A 242 -13.26 7.39 -16.46
N MET A 243 -14.56 7.71 -16.41
CA MET A 243 -15.63 6.73 -16.23
C MET A 243 -15.66 5.85 -17.49
N GLU A 244 -14.70 4.93 -17.62
CA GLU A 244 -14.76 3.89 -18.65
C GLU A 244 -15.47 2.66 -18.07
N GLU A 245 -16.50 2.27 -18.82
CA GLU A 245 -17.44 1.19 -18.62
C GLU A 245 -16.76 -0.10 -18.13
N LEU A 246 -17.14 -0.56 -16.93
CA LEU A 246 -16.87 -1.95 -16.56
C LEU A 246 -17.93 -2.83 -17.23
N SER A 247 -17.48 -3.40 -18.34
CA SER A 247 -17.97 -4.59 -19.03
C SER A 247 -18.68 -5.60 -18.12
N ASP A 248 -19.79 -6.12 -18.63
CA ASP A 248 -20.46 -7.33 -18.16
C ASP A 248 -19.48 -8.52 -18.22
N GLU A 249 -18.78 -8.80 -17.11
CA GLU A 249 -18.16 -10.10 -16.92
C GLU A 249 -19.23 -11.12 -16.51
N GLU A 250 -19.53 -11.96 -17.49
CA GLU A 250 -20.09 -13.32 -17.45
C GLU A 250 -20.78 -13.74 -16.14
N LEU A 251 -22.11 -13.60 -16.17
CA LEU A 251 -23.02 -14.42 -15.39
C LEU A 251 -22.82 -15.91 -15.72
N PRO A 252 -22.82 -16.83 -14.74
CA PRO A 252 -23.26 -18.18 -14.99
C PRO A 252 -24.76 -18.13 -15.32
N SER A 253 -25.09 -18.02 -16.61
CA SER A 253 -26.46 -18.20 -17.09
C SER A 253 -26.84 -19.67 -17.00
N ALA A 254 -27.29 -20.09 -15.82
CA ALA A 254 -27.97 -21.38 -15.65
C ALA A 254 -28.99 -21.29 -14.51
N LEU A 255 -30.09 -20.57 -14.76
CA LEU A 255 -31.35 -20.95 -14.13
C LEU A 255 -31.87 -22.16 -14.92
N PRO A 256 -32.08 -23.34 -14.30
CA PRO A 256 -32.72 -24.43 -14.99
C PRO A 256 -34.15 -24.00 -15.35
N ALA A 257 -34.42 -23.91 -16.65
CA ALA A 257 -35.76 -23.71 -17.17
C ALA A 257 -36.63 -24.90 -16.76
N HIS A 258 -37.53 -24.69 -15.79
CA HIS A 258 -38.56 -25.67 -15.50
C HIS A 258 -39.56 -25.72 -16.66
N PRO A 259 -39.91 -26.90 -17.19
CA PRO A 259 -40.84 -27.03 -18.31
C PRO A 259 -42.26 -26.65 -17.86
N SER A 260 -42.83 -25.68 -18.55
CA SER A 260 -44.22 -25.27 -18.40
C SER A 260 -45.18 -26.34 -18.95
N VAL A 261 -46.29 -26.46 -18.23
CA VAL A 261 -47.48 -27.28 -18.44
C VAL A 261 -47.92 -27.34 -19.92
N VAL A 262 -47.93 -28.55 -20.49
CA VAL A 262 -48.64 -28.84 -21.75
C VAL A 262 -50.09 -29.21 -21.41
N MET A 263 -51.03 -28.31 -21.72
CA MET A 263 -52.44 -28.66 -21.83
C MET A 263 -52.63 -29.62 -23.02
N LEU A 264 -53.00 -30.87 -22.75
CA LEU A 264 -53.56 -31.77 -23.75
C LEU A 264 -55.01 -31.36 -24.03
N ARG A 265 -55.28 -30.93 -25.26
CA ARG A 265 -56.63 -30.81 -25.81
C ARG A 265 -57.20 -32.21 -26.03
N LEU A 266 -58.45 -32.40 -25.62
CA LEU A 266 -59.31 -33.54 -25.92
C LEU A 266 -59.63 -33.61 -27.42
N GLN A 267 -59.40 -34.79 -28.00
CA GLN A 267 -60.00 -35.41 -29.19
C GLN A 267 -59.89 -36.92 -28.88
N ASP A 268 -60.93 -37.76 -28.85
CA ASP A 268 -62.32 -37.75 -29.33
C ASP A 268 -63.28 -38.29 -28.25
#